data_AF-Q6YUQ0-F1
#
_entry.id   AF-Q6YUQ0-F1
#
_cell.length_a   1.000
_cell.length_b   1.000
_cell.length_c   1.000
_cell.angle_alpha   90.00
_cell.angle_beta   90.00
_cell.angle_gamma   90.00
#
_symmetry.space_group_name_H-M   'P 1'
#
loop_
_entity.id
_entity.type
_entity.pdbx_description
1 polymer ?
#
loop_
_entity_poly.entity_id
_entity_poly.type
_entity_poly.pdbx_seq_one_letter_code
_entity_poly.pdbx_strand_id
1 'polypeptide(L)'
;MDGCEEQDQHNRCPGHCVGGGGMAKAGGGMIWATAEDLARSRPVVLSLYRQILRALNSPALPLGHAARLAKKAECRAIFIFAAEERSIHNIRDLLDAARHTLGLLHRGRVP
;
A
#
# COMPACT_ATOMS: atom_id res chain seq x y z
N MET A 1 33.75 39.01 -38.84
CA MET A 1 32.85 38.02 -39.47
C MET A 1 33.57 36.69 -39.34
N ASP A 2 32.80 35.62 -39.17
CA ASP A 2 33.24 34.22 -39.06
C ASP A 2 33.75 33.92 -37.64
N GLY A 3 32.97 33.35 -36.72
CA GLY A 3 31.95 32.32 -36.87
C GLY A 3 32.42 31.14 -36.03
N CYS A 4 32.03 31.09 -34.75
CA CYS A 4 32.35 29.99 -33.85
C CYS A 4 31.78 28.67 -34.38
N GLU A 5 32.64 27.81 -34.91
CA GLU A 5 32.31 26.45 -35.35
C GLU A 5 31.98 25.54 -34.14
N GLU A 6 30.70 25.18 -34.08
CA GLU A 6 30.22 23.79 -34.04
C GLU A 6 30.89 22.83 -33.05
N GLN A 7 30.33 22.77 -31.84
CA GLN A 7 30.47 21.61 -30.96
C GLN A 7 29.25 20.70 -31.13
N ASP A 8 29.35 19.77 -32.08
CA ASP A 8 28.42 18.66 -32.23
C ASP A 8 29.15 17.37 -31.81
N GLN A 9 29.15 17.09 -30.50
CA GLN A 9 29.65 15.82 -29.97
C GLN A 9 28.48 14.90 -29.64
N HIS A 10 27.93 14.33 -30.71
CA HIS A 10 27.06 13.17 -30.73
C HIS A 10 27.71 11.99 -29.99
N ASN A 11 27.35 11.79 -28.72
CA ASN A 11 27.76 10.62 -27.96
C ASN A 11 26.91 9.40 -28.38
N ARG A 12 27.42 8.65 -29.34
CA ARG A 12 26.87 7.37 -29.80
C ARG A 12 27.42 6.25 -28.90
N CYS A 13 26.63 5.79 -27.94
CA CYS A 13 26.89 4.54 -27.21
C CYS A 13 25.81 3.50 -27.58
N PRO A 14 26.19 2.34 -28.16
CA PRO A 14 25.24 1.29 -28.50
C PRO A 14 24.96 0.39 -27.29
N GLY A 15 23.67 0.12 -27.08
CA GLY A 15 23.10 -1.12 -26.54
C GLY A 15 23.74 -1.74 -25.30
N HIS A 16 23.01 -1.67 -24.17
CA HIS A 16 22.70 -2.83 -23.32
C HIS A 16 21.50 -2.45 -22.44
N CYS A 17 20.31 -2.97 -22.79
CA CYS A 17 19.10 -2.82 -21.98
C CYS A 17 19.24 -3.67 -20.71
N VAL A 18 19.67 -3.05 -19.61
CA VAL A 18 19.52 -3.65 -18.27
C VAL A 18 18.15 -3.23 -17.72
N GLY A 19 17.34 -4.22 -17.39
CA GLY A 19 15.95 -4.09 -17.02
C GLY A 19 15.68 -3.25 -15.78
N GLY A 20 14.62 -2.45 -15.89
CA GLY A 20 13.58 -2.19 -14.88
C GLY A 20 14.01 -2.04 -13.43
N GLY A 21 14.36 -0.81 -13.04
CA GLY A 21 14.60 -0.45 -11.64
C GLY A 21 14.76 1.05 -11.42
N GLY A 22 14.00 1.87 -12.14
CA GLY A 22 14.02 3.32 -11.99
C GLY A 22 13.24 3.75 -10.74
N MET A 23 13.94 3.91 -9.61
CA MET A 23 13.48 4.71 -8.47
C MET A 23 13.28 6.15 -8.96
N ALA A 24 12.05 6.50 -9.33
CA ALA A 24 11.69 7.86 -9.73
C ALA A 24 11.38 8.71 -8.48
N LYS A 25 12.06 9.85 -8.44
CA LYS A 25 12.08 10.90 -7.42
C LYS A 25 10.70 11.34 -6.95
N ALA A 26 10.61 11.66 -5.66
CA ALA A 26 9.47 12.36 -5.04
C ALA A 26 9.21 13.70 -5.74
N GLY A 27 8.08 13.80 -6.42
CA GLY A 27 7.65 14.98 -7.16
C GLY A 27 6.26 14.80 -7.78
N GLY A 28 5.22 14.90 -6.95
CA GLY A 28 3.90 15.48 -7.31
C GLY A 28 3.08 14.85 -8.43
N GLY A 29 2.71 13.57 -8.33
CA GLY A 29 1.66 12.99 -9.18
C GLY A 29 0.95 11.84 -8.48
N MET A 30 -0.38 11.92 -8.34
CA MET A 30 -1.20 10.82 -7.82
C MET A 30 -1.11 9.63 -8.79
N ILE A 31 -0.42 8.56 -8.38
CA ILE A 31 -0.32 7.35 -9.20
C ILE A 31 -1.54 6.47 -8.95
N TRP A 32 -2.34 6.27 -9.98
CA TRP A 32 -3.49 5.35 -9.97
C TRP A 32 -3.01 3.90 -10.09
N ALA A 33 -3.61 3.02 -9.30
CA ALA A 33 -3.33 1.60 -9.30
C ALA A 33 -3.85 0.95 -10.58
N THR A 34 -3.01 0.16 -11.22
CA THR A 34 -3.43 -0.67 -12.35
C THR A 34 -4.23 -1.88 -11.86
N ALA A 35 -4.96 -2.54 -12.75
CA ALA A 35 -5.67 -3.78 -12.43
C ALA A 35 -4.72 -4.87 -11.91
N GLU A 36 -3.47 -4.90 -12.40
CA GLU A 36 -2.45 -5.82 -11.92
C GLU A 36 -1.96 -5.49 -10.51
N ASP A 37 -1.77 -4.21 -10.19
CA ASP A 37 -1.41 -3.78 -8.83
C ASP A 37 -2.48 -4.19 -7.81
N LEU A 38 -3.75 -4.01 -8.18
CA LEU A 38 -4.89 -4.44 -7.35
C LEU A 38 -4.95 -5.97 -7.23
N ALA A 39 -4.69 -6.71 -8.30
CA ALA A 39 -4.63 -8.17 -8.26
C ALA A 39 -3.50 -8.67 -7.34
N ARG A 40 -2.33 -8.02 -7.36
CA ARG A 40 -1.19 -8.33 -6.49
C ARG A 40 -1.46 -8.03 -5.03
N SER A 41 -2.16 -6.93 -4.71
CA SER A 41 -2.44 -6.53 -3.32
C SER A 41 -3.59 -7.33 -2.68
N ARG A 42 -4.53 -7.84 -3.48
CA ARG A 42 -5.71 -8.60 -3.04
C ARG A 42 -5.42 -9.73 -2.04
N PRO A 43 -4.47 -10.67 -2.27
CA PRO A 43 -4.19 -11.74 -1.31
C PRO A 43 -3.65 -11.21 0.03
N VAL A 44 -2.87 -10.11 0.00
CA VAL A 44 -2.33 -9.46 1.20
C VAL A 44 -3.45 -8.83 2.02
N VAL A 45 -4.33 -8.06 1.36
CA VAL A 45 -5.50 -7.44 1.99
C VAL A 45 -6.41 -8.49 2.64
N LEU A 46 -6.73 -9.57 1.92
CA LEU A 46 -7.58 -10.65 2.43
C LEU A 46 -6.93 -11.41 3.60
N SER A 47 -5.61 -11.54 3.59
CA SER A 47 -4.87 -12.14 4.70
C SER A 47 -4.94 -11.25 5.94
N LEU A 48 -4.65 -9.95 5.79
CA LEU A 48 -4.72 -8.96 6.87
C LEU A 48 -6.13 -8.87 7.48
N TYR A 49 -7.16 -8.82 6.63
CA TYR A 49 -8.55 -8.82 7.07
C TYR A 49 -8.86 -10.02 7.99
N ARG A 50 -8.51 -11.23 7.55
CA ARG A 50 -8.73 -12.45 8.35
C ARG A 50 -7.93 -12.46 9.63
N GLN A 51 -6.68 -11.97 9.61
CA GLN A 51 -5.83 -11.88 10.80
C GLN A 51 -6.41 -10.91 11.82
N ILE A 52 -6.87 -9.72 11.40
CA ILE A 52 -7.50 -8.73 12.28
C ILE A 52 -8.79 -9.29 12.89
N LEU A 53 -9.65 -9.93 12.10
CA LEU A 53 -10.88 -10.55 12.62
C LEU A 53 -10.59 -11.67 13.65
N ARG A 54 -9.52 -12.43 13.45
CA ARG A 54 -9.06 -13.45 14.42
C ARG A 54 -8.54 -12.78 15.69
N ALA A 55 -7.72 -11.74 15.57
CA ALA A 55 -7.18 -11.01 16.71
C ALA A 55 -8.28 -10.36 17.56
N LEU A 56 -9.32 -9.79 16.93
CA LEU A 56 -10.50 -9.26 17.63
C LEU A 56 -11.31 -10.33 18.37
N ASN A 57 -11.28 -11.58 17.91
CA ASN A 57 -11.90 -12.72 18.58
C ASN A 57 -11.02 -13.33 19.68
N SER A 58 -9.75 -12.93 19.78
CA SER A 58 -8.83 -13.52 20.74
C SER A 58 -9.27 -13.18 22.18
N PRO A 59 -9.31 -14.18 23.09
CA PRO A 59 -9.59 -13.91 24.50
C PRO A 59 -8.51 -13.03 25.16
N ALA A 60 -7.33 -12.89 24.54
CA ALA A 60 -6.27 -12.02 25.01
C ALA A 60 -6.61 -10.52 24.94
N LEU A 61 -7.60 -10.12 24.13
CA LEU A 61 -8.10 -8.75 24.12
C LEU A 61 -9.14 -8.58 25.24
N PRO A 62 -9.02 -7.58 26.13
CA PRO A 62 -9.97 -7.33 27.20
C PRO A 62 -11.25 -6.64 26.67
N LEU A 63 -11.94 -7.28 25.72
CA LEU A 63 -13.19 -6.79 25.14
C LEU A 63 -14.36 -7.71 25.51
N GLY A 64 -15.48 -7.11 25.93
CA GLY A 64 -16.76 -7.80 26.05
C GLY A 64 -17.35 -8.21 24.69
N HIS A 65 -18.36 -9.09 24.68
CA HIS A 65 -18.96 -9.60 23.45
C HIS A 65 -19.54 -8.51 22.54
N ALA A 66 -20.28 -7.55 23.11
CA ALA A 66 -20.85 -6.43 22.35
C ALA A 66 -19.75 -5.58 21.69
N ALA A 67 -18.69 -5.26 22.43
CA ALA A 67 -17.55 -4.50 21.91
C ALA A 67 -16.82 -5.24 20.78
N ARG A 68 -16.66 -6.57 20.89
CA ARG A 68 -16.09 -7.37 19.79
C ARG A 68 -16.96 -7.33 18.54
N LEU A 69 -18.28 -7.42 18.70
CA LEU A 69 -19.20 -7.37 17.55
C LEU A 69 -19.15 -6.01 16.87
N ALA A 70 -19.16 -4.92 17.64
CA ALA A 70 -19.01 -3.56 17.12
C ALA A 70 -17.68 -3.39 16.36
N LYS A 71 -16.55 -3.79 16.96
CA LYS A 71 -15.23 -3.68 16.30
C LYS A 71 -15.11 -4.53 15.03
N LYS A 72 -15.78 -5.68 14.96
CA LYS A 72 -15.85 -6.46 13.71
C LYS A 72 -16.67 -5.75 12.63
N ALA A 73 -17.78 -5.13 13.01
CA ALA A 73 -18.62 -4.37 12.08
C ALA A 73 -17.85 -3.15 11.54
N GLU A 74 -17.16 -2.41 12.41
CA GLU A 74 -16.26 -1.30 12.04
C GLU A 74 -15.17 -1.80 11.08
N CYS A 75 -14.46 -2.88 11.43
CA CYS A 75 -13.43 -3.48 10.57
C CYS A 75 -13.99 -3.85 9.20
N ARG A 76 -15.16 -4.48 9.14
CA ARG A 76 -15.80 -4.83 7.87
C ARG A 76 -16.14 -3.58 7.04
N ALA A 77 -16.68 -2.54 7.67
CA ALA A 77 -17.01 -1.28 6.99
C ALA A 77 -15.77 -0.62 6.40
N ILE A 78 -14.68 -0.54 7.17
CA ILE A 78 -13.40 0.04 6.71
C ILE A 78 -12.86 -0.72 5.50
N PHE A 79 -12.83 -2.06 5.55
CA PHE A 79 -12.30 -2.85 4.43
C PHE A 79 -13.18 -2.78 3.17
N ILE A 80 -14.51 -2.64 3.31
CA ILE A 80 -15.41 -2.42 2.18
C ILE A 80 -15.14 -1.05 1.55
N PHE A 81 -15.07 0.00 2.37
CA PHE A 81 -14.82 1.35 1.87
C PHE A 81 -13.43 1.49 1.23
N ALA A 82 -12.40 0.91 1.87
CA ALA A 82 -11.04 0.89 1.34
C ALA A 82 -10.90 0.12 0.02
N ALA A 83 -11.82 -0.78 -0.32
CA ALA A 83 -11.80 -1.52 -1.58
C ALA A 83 -12.13 -0.64 -2.80
N GLU A 84 -12.73 0.53 -2.59
CA GLU A 84 -13.03 1.50 -3.65
C GLU A 84 -11.82 2.39 -3.99
N GLU A 85 -10.78 2.39 -3.15
CA GLU A 85 -9.59 3.19 -3.33
C GLU A 85 -8.75 2.72 -4.52
N ARG A 86 -8.27 3.68 -5.32
CA ARG A 86 -7.45 3.42 -6.51
C ARG A 86 -6.11 4.13 -6.47
N SER A 87 -5.85 5.00 -5.50
CA SER A 87 -4.53 5.60 -5.32
C SER A 87 -3.55 4.57 -4.78
N ILE A 88 -2.42 4.37 -5.45
CA ILE A 88 -1.36 3.48 -4.96
C ILE A 88 -0.84 3.94 -3.61
N HIS A 89 -0.73 5.26 -3.39
CA HIS A 89 -0.26 5.83 -2.13
C HIS A 89 -1.24 5.53 -1.00
N ASN A 90 -2.53 5.80 -1.21
CA ASN A 90 -3.55 5.56 -0.18
C ASN A 90 -3.68 4.05 0.11
N ILE A 91 -3.61 3.18 -0.91
CA ILE A 91 -3.62 1.73 -0.72
C ILE A 91 -2.46 1.28 0.17
N ARG A 92 -1.26 1.84 -0.03
CA ARG A 92 -0.09 1.55 0.81
C ARG A 92 -0.30 2.04 2.25
N ASP A 93 -0.76 3.26 2.42
CA ASP A 93 -1.03 3.83 3.75
C ASP A 93 -2.10 3.03 4.51
N LEU A 94 -3.16 2.59 3.81
CA LEU A 94 -4.20 1.73 4.37
C LEU A 94 -3.65 0.35 4.79
N LEU A 95 -2.75 -0.23 3.99
CA LEU A 95 -2.08 -1.49 4.33
C LEU A 95 -1.17 -1.34 5.55
N ASP A 96 -0.42 -0.25 5.65
CA ASP A 96 0.45 0.03 6.79
C ASP A 96 -0.35 0.31 8.06
N ALA A 97 -1.45 1.05 7.96
CA ALA A 97 -2.39 1.24 9.06
C ALA A 97 -3.00 -0.10 9.54
N ALA A 98 -3.37 -0.99 8.62
CA ALA A 98 -3.89 -2.31 8.96
C ALA A 98 -2.84 -3.20 9.65
N ARG A 99 -1.58 -3.17 9.18
CA ARG A 99 -0.45 -3.88 9.81
C ARG A 99 -0.16 -3.33 11.21
N HIS A 100 -0.13 -2.01 11.36
CA HIS A 100 0.06 -1.37 12.66
C HIS A 100 -1.06 -1.77 13.63
N THR A 101 -2.31 -1.73 13.18
CA THR A 101 -3.48 -2.15 13.96
C THR A 101 -3.38 -3.60 14.39
N LEU A 102 -3.01 -4.50 13.48
CA LEU A 102 -2.80 -5.92 13.82
C LEU A 102 -1.73 -6.10 14.90
N GLY A 103 -0.63 -5.34 14.81
CA GLY A 103 0.43 -5.33 15.83
C GLY A 103 -0.03 -4.79 17.19
N LEU A 104 -0.99 -3.87 17.24
CA LEU A 104 -1.62 -3.44 18.50
C LEU A 104 -2.52 -4.52 19.08
N LEU A 105 -3.35 -5.14 18.25
CA LEU A 105 -4.27 -6.21 18.67
C LEU A 105 -3.52 -7.43 19.21
N HIS A 106 -2.41 -7.82 18.58
CA HIS A 106 -1.56 -8.90 19.11
C HIS A 106 -0.93 -8.58 20.46
N ARG A 107 -0.74 -7.29 20.78
CA ARG A 107 -0.25 -6.81 22.09
C ARG A 107 -1.38 -6.63 23.12
N GLY A 108 -2.61 -7.06 22.82
CA GLY A 108 -3.75 -6.89 23.73
C GLY A 108 -4.30 -5.47 23.78
N ARG A 109 -3.84 -4.56 22.91
CA ARG A 109 -4.25 -3.15 22.90
C ARG A 109 -5.39 -2.95 21.91
N VAL A 110 -6.39 -2.19 22.34
CA VAL A 110 -7.50 -1.79 21.48
C VAL A 110 -7.10 -0.49 20.77
N PRO A 111 -7.15 -0.45 19.42
CA PRO A 111 -6.92 0.77 18.65
C PRO A 111 -8.10 1.76 18.76
#